data_AF-A0A1D7VL53-F1
#
_entry.id   AF-A0A1D7VL53-F1
#
_cell.length_a   1.000
_cell.length_b   1.000
_cell.length_c   1.000
_cell.angle_alpha   90.00
_cell.angle_beta   90.00
_cell.angle_gamma   90.00
#
_symmetry.space_group_name_H-M   'P 1'
#
loop_
_entity.id
_entity.type
_entity.pdbx_description
1 polymer ?
#
loop_
_entity_poly.entity_id
_entity_poly.type
_entity_poly.pdbx_seq_one_letter_code
_entity_poly.pdbx_strand_id
1 'polypeptide(L)'
;MTETLSAPRRRRPWSHRTRLGVDLALAIPLFLLETAWLVLDWMYGFGLEVWAAQGDRAQIDAAGLAHMGRVRTLLIAVLVLAVLAAVCRARWTVIAHLLVALLAGGVLVAAQQEWDHSHAPSPGCSRYSANC
;
A
#
# COMPACT_ATOMS: atom_id res chain seq x y z
N MET A 1 55.73 -5.04 -36.22
CA MET A 1 54.32 -5.07 -36.61
C MET A 1 53.58 -5.94 -35.60
N THR A 2 52.93 -5.33 -34.61
CA THR A 2 52.16 -6.02 -33.58
C THR A 2 50.69 -5.71 -33.83
N GLU A 3 49.95 -6.70 -34.32
CA GLU A 3 48.51 -6.57 -34.53
C GLU A 3 47.77 -6.55 -33.19
N THR A 4 47.04 -5.48 -32.95
CA THR A 4 46.17 -5.32 -31.79
C THR A 4 44.84 -6.05 -32.05
N LEU A 5 44.72 -7.26 -31.50
CA LEU A 5 43.46 -7.99 -31.46
C LEU A 5 42.42 -7.21 -30.66
N SER A 6 41.48 -6.58 -31.35
CA SER A 6 40.35 -5.88 -30.76
C SER A 6 39.43 -6.90 -30.06
N ALA A 7 39.37 -6.85 -28.74
CA ALA A 7 38.53 -7.74 -27.95
C ALA A 7 37.04 -7.61 -28.34
N PRO A 8 36.30 -8.73 -28.49
CA PRO A 8 34.89 -8.69 -28.85
C PRO A 8 34.09 -8.04 -27.72
N ARG A 9 33.51 -6.87 -28.03
CA ARG A 9 32.60 -6.13 -27.16
C ARG A 9 31.37 -7.00 -26.90
N ARG A 10 31.38 -7.76 -25.81
CA ARG A 10 30.23 -8.54 -25.32
C ARG A 10 29.04 -7.60 -25.10
N ARG A 11 28.20 -7.43 -26.12
CA ARG A 11 26.89 -6.78 -25.98
C ARG A 11 26.05 -7.67 -25.09
N ARG A 12 25.92 -7.32 -23.81
CA ARG A 12 24.93 -7.92 -22.92
C ARG A 12 23.55 -7.67 -23.55
N PRO A 13 22.78 -8.72 -23.91
CA PRO A 13 21.51 -8.56 -24.64
C PRO A 13 20.39 -7.92 -23.79
N TRP A 14 20.64 -7.66 -22.50
CA TRP A 14 19.66 -7.16 -21.52
C TRP A 14 19.91 -5.71 -21.09
N SER A 15 20.35 -4.87 -22.03
CA SER A 15 20.64 -3.45 -21.84
C SER A 15 19.46 -2.52 -22.17
N HIS A 16 18.23 -3.03 -22.27
CA HIS A 16 17.06 -2.16 -22.30
C HIS A 16 16.69 -1.77 -20.87
N ARG A 17 17.46 -0.83 -20.31
CA ARG A 17 17.01 -0.02 -19.18
C ARG A 17 15.80 0.77 -19.72
N THR A 18 14.63 0.61 -19.13
CA THR A 18 13.44 1.43 -19.46
C THR A 18 13.87 2.90 -19.49
N ARG A 19 13.56 3.59 -20.58
CA ARG A 19 13.94 5.00 -20.74
C ARG A 19 13.38 5.76 -19.55
N LEU A 20 14.25 6.47 -18.84
CA LEU A 20 13.94 7.11 -17.56
C LEU A 20 12.67 7.98 -17.62
N GLY A 21 12.41 8.63 -18.76
CA GLY A 21 11.19 9.42 -18.99
C GLY A 21 9.91 8.60 -19.03
N VAL A 22 9.93 7.37 -19.57
CA VAL A 22 8.74 6.48 -19.59
C VAL A 22 8.46 5.93 -18.19
N ASP A 23 9.51 5.58 -17.43
CA ASP A 23 9.39 5.14 -16.03
C ASP A 23 8.80 6.26 -15.16
N LEU A 24 9.25 7.51 -15.30
CA LEU A 24 8.69 8.65 -14.58
C LEU A 24 7.24 8.99 -15.00
N ALA A 25 6.97 8.99 -16.32
CA ALA A 25 5.65 9.30 -16.86
C ALA A 25 4.59 8.29 -16.44
N LEU A 26 5.00 7.06 -16.07
CA LEU A 26 4.10 6.06 -15.50
C LEU A 26 4.03 6.18 -13.96
N ALA A 27 5.18 6.37 -13.30
CA ALA A 27 5.27 6.43 -11.84
C ALA A 27 4.46 7.58 -11.24
N ILE A 28 4.56 8.78 -11.81
CA ILE A 28 3.88 9.98 -11.29
C ILE A 28 2.36 9.84 -11.30
N PRO A 29 1.68 9.53 -12.43
CA PRO A 29 0.23 9.40 -12.44
C PRO A 29 -0.25 8.20 -11.62
N LEU A 30 0.48 7.07 -11.59
CA LEU A 30 0.13 5.94 -10.74
C LEU A 30 0.18 6.32 -9.26
N PHE A 31 1.28 6.96 -8.84
CA PHE A 31 1.43 7.43 -7.46
C PHE A 31 0.31 8.40 -7.07
N LEU A 32 0.00 9.36 -7.93
CA LEU A 32 -1.07 10.33 -7.68
C LEU A 32 -2.44 9.66 -7.65
N LEU A 33 -2.71 8.72 -8.55
CA LEU A 33 -3.98 7.99 -8.61
C LEU A 33 -4.18 7.14 -7.34
N GLU A 34 -3.16 6.39 -6.91
CA GLU A 34 -3.21 5.57 -5.71
C GLU A 34 -3.38 6.42 -4.45
N THR A 35 -2.62 7.51 -4.35
CA THR A 35 -2.72 8.44 -3.21
C THR A 35 -4.08 9.15 -3.20
N ALA A 36 -4.56 9.62 -4.34
CA ALA A 36 -5.87 10.25 -4.45
C ALA A 36 -6.99 9.28 -4.07
N TRP A 37 -6.92 8.02 -4.53
CA TRP A 37 -7.88 6.99 -4.14
C TRP A 37 -7.90 6.77 -2.63
N LEU A 38 -6.75 6.62 -1.99
CA LEU A 38 -6.64 6.48 -0.53
C LEU A 38 -7.29 7.66 0.21
N VAL A 39 -7.00 8.89 -0.22
CA VAL A 39 -7.56 10.10 0.40
C VAL A 39 -9.08 10.18 0.19
N LEU A 40 -9.57 9.86 -1.01
CA LEU A 40 -11.00 9.89 -1.31
C LEU A 40 -11.75 8.80 -0.54
N ASP A 41 -11.22 7.57 -0.45
CA ASP A 41 -11.83 6.51 0.33
C ASP A 41 -11.89 6.84 1.82
N TRP A 42 -10.83 7.44 2.36
CA TRP A 42 -10.81 7.92 3.75
C TRP A 42 -11.85 9.01 3.99
N MET A 43 -11.82 10.07 3.18
CA MET A 43 -12.62 11.27 3.43
C MET A 43 -14.10 11.08 3.08
N TYR A 44 -14.40 10.40 1.98
CA TYR A 44 -15.77 10.20 1.49
C TYR A 44 -16.31 8.82 1.79
N GLY A 45 -15.53 7.75 1.63
CA GLY A 45 -16.02 6.40 1.90
C GLY A 45 -16.27 6.21 3.40
N PHE A 46 -15.18 6.16 4.17
CA PHE A 46 -15.25 5.97 5.61
C PHE A 46 -15.92 7.17 6.31
N GLY A 47 -15.55 8.41 5.95
CA GLY A 47 -16.09 9.61 6.57
C GLY A 47 -17.62 9.75 6.47
N LEU A 48 -18.23 9.44 5.31
CA LEU A 48 -19.69 9.50 5.16
C LEU A 48 -20.40 8.37 5.89
N GLU A 49 -19.84 7.15 5.89
CA GLU A 49 -20.40 6.01 6.63
C GLU A 49 -20.41 6.28 8.14
N VAL A 50 -19.35 6.87 8.69
CA VAL A 50 -19.27 7.26 10.11
C VAL A 50 -20.23 8.41 10.44
N TRP A 51 -20.36 9.41 9.57
CA TRP A 51 -21.34 10.48 9.74
C TRP A 51 -22.78 9.95 9.70
N ALA A 52 -23.07 9.05 8.77
CA ALA A 52 -24.39 8.43 8.61
C ALA A 52 -24.76 7.53 9.80
N ALA A 53 -23.77 6.94 10.48
CA ALA A 53 -24.00 6.12 11.66
C ALA A 53 -24.50 6.93 12.88
N GLN A 54 -24.43 8.27 12.86
CA GLN A 54 -24.94 9.16 13.93
C GLN A 54 -24.50 8.78 15.36
N GLY A 55 -23.34 8.13 15.51
CA GLY A 55 -22.83 7.68 16.81
C GLY A 55 -23.21 6.24 17.22
N ASP A 56 -23.94 5.49 16.39
CA ASP A 56 -24.12 4.05 16.59
C ASP A 56 -22.80 3.32 16.41
N ARG A 57 -22.25 2.83 17.52
CA ARG A 57 -20.95 2.13 17.55
C ARG A 57 -20.94 0.90 16.66
N ALA A 58 -22.01 0.11 16.64
CA ALA A 58 -22.04 -1.13 15.84
C ALA A 58 -21.90 -0.83 14.33
N GLN A 59 -22.51 0.27 13.89
CA GLN A 59 -22.44 0.71 12.50
C GLN A 59 -21.09 1.39 12.18
N ILE A 60 -20.51 2.14 13.12
CA ILE A 60 -19.15 2.70 13.00
C ILE A 60 -18.10 1.59 12.90
N ASP A 61 -18.22 0.54 13.71
CA ASP A 61 -17.31 -0.60 13.71
C ASP A 61 -17.39 -1.37 12.38
N ALA A 62 -18.59 -1.58 11.85
CA ALA A 62 -18.79 -2.19 10.54
C ALA A 62 -18.17 -1.35 9.40
N ALA A 63 -18.31 -0.02 9.45
CA ALA A 63 -17.67 0.90 8.50
C ALA A 63 -16.13 0.86 8.61
N GLY A 64 -15.60 0.77 9.83
CA GLY A 64 -14.17 0.64 10.11
C GLY A 64 -13.58 -0.64 9.52
N LEU A 65 -14.27 -1.77 9.71
CA LEU A 65 -13.88 -3.06 9.12
C LEU A 65 -13.94 -3.04 7.59
N ALA A 66 -14.98 -2.42 7.01
CA ALA A 66 -15.09 -2.26 5.56
C ALA A 66 -13.95 -1.41 4.98
N HIS A 67 -13.61 -0.30 5.64
CA HIS A 67 -12.50 0.55 5.26
C HIS A 67 -11.16 -0.18 5.35
N MET A 68 -10.87 -0.87 6.46
CA MET A 68 -9.67 -1.71 6.60
C MET A 68 -9.57 -2.78 5.49
N GLY A 69 -10.69 -3.40 5.13
CA GLY A 69 -10.76 -4.36 4.01
C GLY A 69 -10.39 -3.73 2.66
N ARG A 70 -10.89 -2.53 2.37
CA ARG A 70 -10.57 -1.79 1.13
C ARG A 70 -9.09 -1.38 1.09
N VAL A 71 -8.56 -0.82 2.18
CA VAL A 71 -7.14 -0.42 2.28
C VAL A 71 -6.23 -1.64 2.15
N ARG A 72 -6.59 -2.78 2.75
CA ARG A 72 -5.85 -4.04 2.60
C ARG A 72 -5.82 -4.52 1.16
N THR A 73 -6.93 -4.44 0.45
CA THR A 73 -7.02 -4.82 -0.97
C THR A 73 -6.12 -3.92 -1.82
N LEU A 74 -6.14 -2.61 -1.56
CA LEU A 74 -5.24 -1.66 -2.22
C LEU A 74 -3.77 -1.96 -1.93
N LEU A 75 -3.41 -2.23 -0.67
CA LEU A 75 -2.04 -2.60 -0.31
C LEU A 75 -1.55 -3.83 -1.10
N ILE A 76 -2.38 -4.87 -1.21
CA ILE A 76 -2.05 -6.07 -2.00
C ILE A 76 -1.84 -5.70 -3.47
N ALA A 77 -2.75 -4.90 -4.06
CA ALA A 77 -2.65 -4.49 -5.46
C ALA A 77 -1.37 -3.68 -5.73
N VAL A 78 -1.04 -2.72 -4.86
CA VAL A 78 0.17 -1.87 -4.95
C VAL A 78 1.44 -2.73 -4.85
N LEU A 79 1.47 -3.71 -3.94
CA LEU A 79 2.61 -4.63 -3.82
C LEU A 79 2.79 -5.48 -5.08
N VAL A 80 1.70 -5.96 -5.69
CA VAL A 80 1.76 -6.69 -6.96
C VAL A 80 2.33 -5.79 -8.07
N LEU A 81 1.88 -4.54 -8.16
CA LEU A 81 2.41 -3.56 -9.12
C LEU A 81 3.89 -3.26 -8.86
N ALA A 82 4.32 -3.15 -7.60
CA ALA A 82 5.72 -2.97 -7.24
C ALA A 82 6.59 -4.16 -7.71
N VAL A 83 6.11 -5.39 -7.54
CA VAL A 83 6.81 -6.60 -8.03
C VAL A 83 6.91 -6.60 -9.54
N LEU A 84 5.82 -6.29 -10.26
CA LEU A 84 5.82 -6.19 -11.72
C LEU A 84 6.79 -5.10 -12.21
N ALA A 85 6.80 -3.94 -11.56
CA ALA A 85 7.73 -2.85 -11.86
C ALA A 85 9.20 -3.27 -11.63
N ALA A 86 9.47 -4.03 -10.56
CA ALA A 86 10.80 -4.55 -10.26
C ALA A 86 11.29 -5.54 -11.33
N VAL A 87 10.42 -6.44 -11.80
CA VAL A 87 10.70 -7.35 -12.92
C VAL A 87 11.00 -6.56 -14.20
N CYS A 88 10.25 -5.48 -14.46
CA CYS A 88 10.47 -4.57 -15.57
C CYS A 88 11.68 -3.62 -15.41
N ARG A 89 12.43 -3.71 -14.30
CA ARG A 89 13.56 -2.83 -13.92
C ARG A 89 13.22 -1.33 -13.95
N ALA A 90 11.95 -1.01 -13.69
CA ALA A 90 11.42 0.33 -13.64
C ALA A 90 11.61 0.87 -12.21
N ARG A 91 12.85 1.31 -11.90
CA ARG A 91 13.28 1.62 -10.53
C ARG A 91 12.45 2.72 -9.87
N TRP A 92 11.91 3.67 -10.63
CA TRP A 92 11.14 4.79 -10.07
C TRP A 92 9.70 4.40 -9.77
N THR A 93 9.07 3.61 -10.64
CA THR A 93 7.74 3.01 -10.34
C THR A 93 7.79 2.10 -9.11
N VAL A 94 8.87 1.31 -8.94
CA VAL A 94 9.06 0.51 -7.71
C VAL A 94 9.09 1.40 -6.47
N ILE A 95 9.89 2.47 -6.45
CA ILE A 95 9.97 3.38 -5.29
C ILE A 95 8.61 4.03 -5.02
N ALA A 96 7.90 4.48 -6.06
CA ALA A 96 6.58 5.08 -5.93
C ALA A 96 5.57 4.12 -5.26
N HIS A 97 5.47 2.89 -5.75
CA HIS A 97 4.57 1.89 -5.16
C HIS A 97 5.00 1.48 -3.75
N LEU A 98 6.31 1.43 -3.44
CA LEU A 98 6.77 1.16 -2.07
C LEU A 98 6.38 2.29 -1.10
N LEU A 99 6.42 3.55 -1.54
CA LEU A 99 5.94 4.68 -0.72
C LEU A 99 4.44 4.58 -0.47
N VAL A 100 3.64 4.26 -1.49
CA VAL A 100 2.19 4.05 -1.34
C VAL A 100 1.90 2.85 -0.43
N ALA A 101 2.65 1.75 -0.57
CA ALA A 101 2.51 0.59 0.29
C ALA A 101 2.82 0.92 1.75
N LEU A 102 3.85 1.76 2.00
CA LEU A 102 4.17 2.23 3.34
C LEU A 102 3.03 3.07 3.93
N LEU A 103 2.43 3.97 3.13
CA LEU A 103 1.27 4.77 3.55
C LEU A 103 0.06 3.89 3.88
N ALA A 104 -0.34 2.99 2.98
CA ALA A 104 -1.46 2.08 3.20
C ALA A 104 -1.21 1.15 4.41
N GLY A 105 0.01 0.66 4.57
CA GLY A 105 0.42 -0.13 5.74
C GLY A 105 0.34 0.67 7.04
N GLY A 106 0.79 1.93 7.03
CA GLY A 106 0.68 2.83 8.18
C GLY A 106 -0.77 3.10 8.58
N VAL A 107 -1.66 3.34 7.60
CA VAL A 107 -3.10 3.52 7.84
C VAL A 107 -3.71 2.25 8.46
N LEU A 108 -3.36 1.07 7.95
CA LEU A 108 -3.85 -0.20 8.50
C LEU A 108 -3.37 -0.42 9.94
N VAL A 109 -2.09 -0.13 10.23
CA VAL A 109 -1.55 -0.27 11.59
C VAL A 109 -2.26 0.69 12.55
N ALA A 110 -2.48 1.94 12.15
CA ALA A 110 -3.20 2.91 12.97
C ALA A 110 -4.65 2.49 13.22
N ALA A 111 -5.35 2.03 12.18
CA ALA A 111 -6.73 1.53 12.30
C ALA A 111 -6.83 0.28 13.18
N GLN A 112 -5.86 -0.65 13.04
CA GLN A 112 -5.80 -1.84 13.88
C GLN A 112 -5.52 -1.48 15.34
N GLN A 113 -4.60 -0.55 15.59
CA GLN A 113 -4.28 -0.12 16.96
C GLN A 113 -5.47 0.55 17.64
N GLU A 114 -6.23 1.37 16.91
CA GLU A 114 -7.47 1.99 17.41
C GLU A 114 -8.55 0.94 17.71
N TRP A 115 -8.70 -0.04 16.81
CA TRP A 115 -9.60 -1.17 17.01
C TRP A 115 -9.25 -1.94 18.28
N ASP A 116 -7.98 -2.30 18.45
CA ASP A 116 -7.49 -3.05 19.60
C ASP A 116 -7.64 -2.25 20.91
N HIS A 117 -7.52 -0.92 20.88
CA HIS A 117 -7.79 -0.06 22.04
C HIS A 117 -9.27 -0.03 22.42
N SER A 118 -10.14 0.13 21.42
CA SER A 118 -11.59 0.22 21.61
C SER A 118 -12.22 -1.12 22.01
N HIS A 119 -11.60 -2.22 21.60
CA HIS A 119 -12.05 -3.60 21.86
C HIS A 119 -11.13 -4.36 22.82
N ALA A 120 -10.24 -3.65 23.52
CA ALA A 120 -9.36 -4.26 24.51
C ALA A 120 -10.22 -4.99 25.55
N PRO A 121 -9.96 -6.28 25.83
CA PRO A 121 -10.65 -6.96 26.91
C PRO A 121 -10.38 -6.20 28.20
N SER A 122 -11.45 -5.93 28.97
CA SER A 122 -11.33 -5.20 30.24
C SER A 122 -10.24 -5.87 31.10
N PRO A 123 -9.26 -5.12 31.64
CA PRO A 123 -8.13 -5.68 32.37
C PRO A 123 -8.50 -6.51 33.61
N GLY A 124 -9.79 -6.58 33.98
CA GLY A 124 -10.32 -7.43 35.04
C GLY A 124 -10.78 -8.83 34.60
N CYS A 125 -11.04 -9.10 33.31
CA CYS A 125 -11.54 -10.42 32.88
C CYS A 125 -10.38 -11.33 32.48
N SER A 126 -9.55 -11.65 33.47
CA SER A 126 -8.57 -12.72 33.33
C SER A 126 -9.29 -14.06 33.34
N ARG A 127 -8.92 -14.94 32.40
CA ARG A 127 -9.48 -16.27 32.13
C ARG A 127 -9.51 -17.26 33.32
N TYR A 128 -9.12 -16.83 34.52
CA TYR A 128 -9.06 -17.63 35.74
C TYR A 128 -10.28 -17.48 36.66
N SER A 129 -11.15 -16.50 36.43
CA SER A 129 -12.46 -16.42 37.10
C SER A 129 -13.56 -16.78 36.12
N ALA A 130 -13.89 -18.07 36.05
CA ALA A 130 -15.18 -18.49 35.53
C ALA A 130 -16.27 -17.89 36.44
N ASN A 131 -16.88 -16.78 36.02
CA ASN A 131 -18.22 -16.25 36.37
C ASN A 131 -18.32 -14.74 36.05
N CYS A 132 -18.19 -14.40 34.76
CA CYS A 132 -18.74 -13.17 34.20
C CYS A 132 -19.77 -13.55 33.14
#